data_AF-A0A4U1AME7-F1
#
_entry.id   AF-A0A4U1AME7-F1
#
_cell.length_a   1.000
_cell.length_b   1.000
_cell.length_c   1.000
_cell.angle_alpha   90.00
_cell.angle_beta   90.00
_cell.angle_gamma   90.00
#
_symmetry.space_group_name_H-M   'P 1'
#
loop_
_entity.id
_entity.type
_entity.pdbx_description
1 polymer ?
#
loop_
_entity_poly.entity_id
_entity_poly.type
_entity_poly.pdbx_seq_one_letter_code
_entity_poly.pdbx_strand_id
1 'polypeptide(L)' 'MLLPQPGKIYRFYRNGFKSMTVGKTLWKIIFIKLFIMFAVLKVFFFPDFLQTNFSTDQQRADHVIEQLTGSAHLN' A
#
# COMPACT_ATOMS: atom_id res chain seq x y z
N MET A 1 -27.80 17.57 27.86
CA MET A 1 -27.02 16.51 27.19
C MET A 1 -25.81 17.16 26.52
N LEU A 2 -24.64 17.12 27.16
CA LEU A 2 -23.42 17.78 26.65
C LEU A 2 -22.65 16.79 25.79
N LEU A 3 -22.56 17.06 24.49
CA LEU A 3 -21.77 16.25 23.57
C LEU A 3 -20.29 16.28 24.01
N PRO A 4 -19.63 15.12 24.15
CA PRO A 4 -18.23 15.07 24.51
C PRO A 4 -17.41 15.80 23.44
N GLN A 5 -16.72 16.86 23.86
CA GLN A 5 -15.85 17.66 23.00
C GLN A 5 -14.82 16.73 22.33
N PRO A 6 -14.80 16.58 20.99
CA PRO A 6 -13.96 15.60 20.29
C PRO A 6 -12.46 15.76 20.60
N GLY A 7 -12.03 16.97 20.96
CA GLY A 7 -10.66 17.24 21.39
C GLY A 7 -10.21 16.50 22.66
N LYS A 8 -11.14 16.15 23.57
CA LYS A 8 -10.80 15.39 24.79
C LYS A 8 -10.49 13.93 24.47
N ILE A 9 -11.26 13.34 23.58
CA ILE A 9 -11.11 11.94 23.13
C ILE A 9 -9.80 11.78 22.35
N TYR A 10 -9.51 12.70 21.42
CA TYR A 10 -8.26 12.72 20.68
C TYR A 10 -7.04 12.81 21.62
N ARG A 11 -7.07 13.74 22.58
CA ARG A 11 -5.97 13.94 23.54
C ARG A 11 -5.77 12.71 24.44
N PHE A 12 -6.84 12.04 24.86
CA PHE A 12 -6.75 10.80 25.62
C PHE A 12 -6.06 9.69 24.82
N TYR A 13 -6.50 9.46 23.58
CA TYR A 13 -5.92 8.43 22.72
C TYR A 13 -4.45 8.71 22.39
N ARG A 14 -4.13 9.96 22.03
CA ARG A 14 -2.75 10.40 21.77
C ARG A 14 -1.86 10.25 23.00
N ASN A 15 -2.34 10.66 24.17
CA ASN A 15 -1.58 10.59 25.41
C ASN A 15 -1.36 9.14 25.86
N GLY A 16 -2.39 8.30 25.78
CA GLY A 16 -2.30 6.86 26.06
C GLY A 16 -1.32 6.16 25.11
N PHE A 17 -1.45 6.40 23.81
CA PHE A 17 -0.53 5.83 22.82
C PHE A 17 0.93 6.28 23.04
N LYS A 18 1.15 7.57 23.40
CA LYS A 18 2.48 8.10 23.69
C LYS A 18 3.08 7.49 24.96
N SER A 19 2.30 7.25 26.01
CA SER A 19 2.78 6.65 27.27
C SER A 19 3.01 5.13 27.16
N MET A 20 2.45 4.47 26.15
CA MET A 20 2.60 3.01 25.96
C MET A 20 3.93 2.63 25.30
N THR A 21 4.88 2.12 26.09
CA THR A 21 6.16 1.59 25.57
C THR A 21 5.96 0.32 24.74
N VAL A 22 5.13 -0.62 25.22
CA VAL A 22 4.84 -1.89 24.52
C VAL A 22 4.06 -1.65 23.22
N GLY A 23 3.04 -0.79 23.25
CA GLY A 23 2.24 -0.46 22.07
C GLY A 23 3.07 0.15 20.94
N LYS A 24 3.97 1.08 21.27
CA LYS A 24 4.93 1.65 20.30
C LYS A 24 5.84 0.59 19.69
N THR A 25 6.34 -0.36 20.49
CA THR A 25 7.17 -1.46 19.99
C THR A 25 6.37 -2.38 19.07
N LEU A 26 5.14 -2.73 19.44
CA LEU A 26 4.27 -3.57 18.62
C LEU A 26 3.94 -2.89 17.28
N TRP A 27 3.66 -1.60 17.31
CA TRP A 27 3.42 -0.82 16.10
C TRP A 27 4.66 -0.80 15.19
N LYS A 28 5.87 -0.61 15.72
CA LYS A 28 7.10 -0.74 14.94
C LYS A 28 7.22 -2.12 14.28
N ILE A 29 6.91 -3.21 15.01
CA ILE A 29 6.94 -4.57 14.46
C ILE A 29 5.94 -4.71 13.31
N ILE A 30 4.72 -4.17 13.46
CA ILE A 30 3.70 -4.17 12.39
C ILE A 30 4.22 -3.40 11.16
N PHE A 31 4.82 -2.22 11.34
CA PHE A 31 5.40 -1.44 10.25
C PHE A 31 6.52 -2.20 9.53
N ILE A 32 7.43 -2.80 10.28
CA ILE A 32 8.51 -3.61 9.73
C ILE A 32 7.93 -4.79 8.93
N LYS A 33 6.95 -5.50 9.50
CA LYS A 33 6.31 -6.64 8.82
C LYS A 33 5.60 -6.20 7.54
N LEU A 34 4.85 -5.09 7.58
CA LEU A 34 4.18 -4.54 6.40
C LEU A 34 5.20 -4.09 5.34
N PHE A 35 6.30 -3.47 5.74
CA PHE A 35 7.36 -3.08 4.83
C PHE A 35 8.03 -4.30 4.17
N ILE A 36 8.36 -5.32 4.96
CA ILE A 36 8.94 -6.57 4.45
C ILE A 36 7.96 -7.28 3.52
N MET A 37 6.68 -7.41 3.92
CA MET A 37 5.66 -8.02 3.07
C MET A 37 5.48 -7.22 1.77
N PHE A 38 5.45 -5.89 1.84
CA PHE A 38 5.37 -5.05 0.65
C PHE A 38 6.60 -5.20 -0.24
N ALA A 39 7.81 -5.24 0.33
CA ALA A 39 9.04 -5.43 -0.43
C ALA A 39 9.11 -6.81 -1.10
N VAL A 40 8.73 -7.87 -0.38
CA VAL A 40 8.66 -9.24 -0.91
C VAL A 40 7.60 -9.32 -2.00
N LEU A 41 6.38 -8.82 -1.77
CA LEU A 41 5.34 -8.79 -2.80
C LEU A 41 5.81 -7.96 -4.01
N LYS A 42 6.45 -6.81 -3.81
CA LYS A 42 7.01 -6.00 -4.89
C LYS A 42 8.06 -6.77 -5.70
N VAL A 43 9.01 -7.45 -5.04
CA VAL A 43 10.10 -8.15 -5.74
C VAL A 43 9.64 -9.47 -6.37
N PHE A 44 8.72 -10.22 -5.73
CA PHE A 44 8.25 -11.51 -6.22
C PHE A 44 7.04 -11.42 -7.16
N PHE A 45 6.11 -10.48 -6.93
CA PHE A 45 4.95 -10.27 -7.80
C PHE A 45 5.19 -9.20 -8.87
N PHE A 46 6.18 -8.31 -8.69
CA PHE A 46 6.60 -7.33 -9.70
C PHE A 46 8.12 -7.38 -10.01
N PRO A 47 8.76 -8.55 -10.18
CA PRO A 47 10.09 -8.59 -10.78
C PRO A 47 9.92 -8.20 -12.24
N ASP A 48 10.50 -7.08 -12.65
CA ASP A 48 10.67 -6.72 -14.07
C ASP A 48 9.43 -6.86 -14.96
N PHE A 49 8.24 -6.58 -14.42
CA PHE A 49 7.01 -6.52 -15.22
C PHE A 49 7.10 -5.47 -16.36
N LEU A 50 8.16 -4.63 -16.36
CA LEU A 50 8.48 -3.64 -17.39
C LEU A 50 9.85 -3.79 -18.09
N GLN A 51 10.72 -4.75 -17.75
CA GLN A 51 12.06 -4.83 -18.39
C GLN A 51 12.40 -6.11 -19.16
N THR A 52 11.75 -7.25 -18.94
CA THR A 52 12.27 -8.52 -19.52
C THR A 52 11.85 -8.82 -20.98
N ASN A 53 10.98 -8.05 -21.63
CA ASN A 53 10.57 -8.33 -23.04
C ASN A 53 10.44 -7.11 -23.97
N PHE A 54 10.63 -5.88 -23.51
CA PHE A 54 10.46 -4.67 -24.36
C PHE A 54 11.41 -3.56 -23.94
N SER A 55 12.10 -2.97 -24.92
CA SER A 55 13.17 -1.98 -24.77
C SER A 55 12.71 -0.59 -24.33
N THR A 56 11.39 -0.33 -24.29
CA THR A 56 10.81 0.99 -23.97
C THR A 56 9.45 0.83 -23.29
N ASP A 57 9.22 1.55 -22.19
CA ASP A 57 7.97 1.53 -21.42
C ASP A 57 6.72 1.86 -22.25
N GLN A 58 6.84 2.71 -23.28
CA GLN A 58 5.75 3.08 -24.19
C GLN A 58 5.15 1.87 -24.94
N GLN A 59 6.00 1.01 -25.53
CA GLN A 59 5.53 -0.13 -26.34
C GLN A 59 4.80 -1.18 -25.50
N ARG A 60 5.16 -1.32 -24.22
CA ARG A 60 4.51 -2.28 -23.32
C ARG A 60 3.13 -1.79 -22.90
N ALA A 61 2.99 -0.48 -22.67
CA ALA A 61 1.68 0.12 -22.39
C ALA A 61 0.72 -0.03 -23.58
N ASP A 62 1.19 0.22 -24.80
CA ASP A 62 0.39 0.12 -26.01
C ASP A 62 -0.12 -1.32 -26.26
N HIS A 63 0.72 -2.33 -26.06
CA HIS A 63 0.32 -3.74 -26.24
C HIS A 63 -0.72 -4.22 -25.21
N VAL A 64 -0.60 -3.78 -23.94
CA VAL A 64 -1.58 -4.10 -22.90
C VAL A 64 -2.92 -3.41 -23.17
N ILE A 65 -2.88 -2.15 -23.62
CA ILE A 65 -4.09 -1.42 -24.04
C ILE A 65 -4.75 -2.12 -25.22
N GLU A 66 -4.00 -2.56 -26.22
CA GLU A 66 -4.54 -3.28 -27.38
C GLU A 66 -5.23 -4.59 -26.97
N GLN A 67 -4.66 -5.38 -26.05
CA GLN A 67 -5.28 -6.62 -25.56
C GLN A 67 -6.56 -6.37 -24.75
N LEU A 68 -6.56 -5.34 -23.88
CA LEU A 68 -7.73 -5.00 -23.05
C LEU A 68 -8.86 -4.37 -23.85
N THR A 69 -8.53 -3.56 -24.87
CA THR A 69 -9.52 -2.85 -25.70
C THR A 69 -9.97 -3.69 -26.89
N GLY A 70 -9.10 -4.52 -27.46
CA GLY A 70 -9.42 -5.44 -28.55
C GLY A 70 -10.36 -6.58 -28.12
N SER A 71 -10.25 -7.05 -26.87
CA SER A 71 -11.19 -8.04 -26.30
C SER A 71 -12.61 -7.48 -26.13
N ALA A 72 -12.76 -6.16 -25.98
CA ALA A 72 -14.07 -5.50 -25.87
C ALA A 72 -14.75 -5.28 -27.24
N HIS A 73 -14.03 -5.47 -28.35
CA HIS A 73 -14.56 -5.29 -29.71
C HIS A 73 -15.05 -6.61 -30.34
N LEU A 74 -14.80 -7.77 -29.71
CA LEU A 74 -15.12 -9.09 -30.26
C LEU A 74 -16.14 -9.90 -29.42
N ASN A 75 -17.01 -9.24 -28.64
CA ASN A 75 -18.13 -9.90 -27.96
C ASN A 75 -19.41 -9.08 -28.05
#